data_AF-A0A969GN28-F1
#
_entry.id   AF-A0A969GN28-F1
#
_cell.length_a   1.000
_cell.length_b   1.000
_cell.length_c   1.000
_cell.angle_alpha   90.00
_cell.angle_beta   90.00
_cell.angle_gamma   90.00
#
_symmetry.space_group_name_H-M   'P 1'
#
loop_
_entity.id
_entity.type
_entity.pdbx_description
1 polymer ?
#
loop_
_entity_poly.entity_id
_entity_poly.type
_entity_poly.pdbx_seq_one_letter_code
_entity_poly.pdbx_strand_id
1 'polypeptide(L)'
;AMSSTSILWYAQSHPDEDFAETFAVWLNPQSMWQERYVDWPALKKLKYMESLMTSLAEARPLVTTKQRVDSLPRLRRTLREHYEQKHKHYGTPHPTFYDRDLRRIFSDAPEFRSNTSAVQFLSRIRRDVRREVAAWTGEYQYTIDRVFEDIVSRCREQDLRVAVAEDKAKLDVTILLTVQTMNYLHGGHHRVAL
;
A
#
# COMPACT_ATOMS: atom_id res chain seq x y z
N ALA A 1 4.19 -32.85 -8.46
CA ALA A 1 3.38 -31.67 -8.83
C ALA A 1 2.53 -31.28 -7.62
N MET A 2 2.98 -30.29 -6.86
CA MET A 2 2.16 -29.59 -5.87
C MET A 2 2.65 -28.15 -5.87
N SER A 3 1.90 -27.30 -6.57
CA SER A 3 2.11 -25.86 -6.61
C SER A 3 1.99 -25.32 -5.20
N SER A 4 3.12 -24.89 -4.62
CA SER A 4 3.11 -23.92 -3.53
C SER A 4 2.61 -22.61 -4.10
N THR A 5 1.30 -22.43 -4.09
CA THR A 5 0.67 -21.13 -4.30
C THR A 5 1.09 -20.27 -3.12
N SER A 6 2.18 -19.54 -3.30
CA SER A 6 2.60 -18.46 -2.42
C SER A 6 1.46 -17.46 -2.33
N ILE A 7 0.69 -17.54 -1.24
CA ILE A 7 -0.18 -16.46 -0.77
C ILE A 7 0.77 -15.36 -0.28
N LEU A 8 1.38 -14.65 -1.22
CA LEU A 8 2.06 -13.40 -0.96
C LEU A 8 1.00 -12.29 -0.92
N TRP A 9 1.20 -11.35 0.01
CA TRP A 9 0.45 -10.10 0.23
C TRP A 9 -0.66 -10.16 1.28
N TYR A 10 -0.30 -10.62 2.49
CA TYR A 10 -0.93 -10.17 3.73
C TYR A 10 -0.20 -8.88 4.18
N ALA A 11 -0.97 -7.81 4.33
CA ALA A 11 -0.68 -6.57 5.06
C ALA A 11 0.80 -6.24 5.31
N GLN A 12 1.40 -5.33 4.55
CA GLN A 12 2.72 -4.79 4.90
C GLN A 12 2.65 -3.31 5.26
N SER A 13 2.49 -3.13 6.58
CA SER A 13 3.20 -2.18 7.44
C SER A 13 2.61 -0.78 7.65
N HIS A 14 1.30 -0.69 7.92
CA HIS A 14 0.80 0.41 8.75
C HIS A 14 0.96 0.03 10.23
N PRO A 15 1.46 0.91 11.12
CA PRO A 15 1.62 0.62 12.55
C PRO A 15 0.34 0.07 13.20
N ASP A 16 -0.82 0.59 12.78
CA ASP A 16 -2.12 0.16 13.30
C ASP A 16 -2.52 -1.26 12.86
N GLU A 17 -2.15 -1.68 11.65
CA GLU A 17 -2.43 -3.03 11.15
C GLU A 17 -1.57 -4.08 11.88
N ASP A 18 -0.30 -3.78 12.09
CA ASP A 18 0.62 -4.63 12.87
C ASP A 18 0.22 -4.70 14.36
N PHE A 19 -0.28 -3.59 14.91
CA PHE A 19 -0.88 -3.57 16.25
C PHE A 19 -2.14 -4.45 16.30
N ALA A 20 -3.05 -4.32 15.32
CA ALA A 20 -4.26 -5.13 15.24
C ALA A 20 -3.96 -6.63 15.07
N GLU A 21 -2.93 -6.98 14.30
CA GLU A 21 -2.46 -8.35 14.16
C GLU A 21 -1.91 -8.88 15.50
N THR A 22 -1.07 -8.10 16.18
CA THR A 22 -0.56 -8.44 17.53
C THR A 22 -1.72 -8.66 18.51
N PHE A 23 -2.72 -7.78 18.48
CA PHE A 23 -3.92 -7.88 19.32
C PHE A 23 -4.72 -9.14 19.00
N ALA A 24 -4.94 -9.45 17.73
CA ALA A 24 -5.69 -10.64 17.32
C ALA A 24 -4.98 -11.95 17.74
N VAL A 25 -3.65 -11.99 17.62
CA VAL A 25 -2.84 -13.13 18.09
C VAL A 25 -2.94 -13.27 19.61
N TRP A 26 -2.80 -12.16 20.34
CA TRP A 26 -2.90 -12.15 21.81
C TRP A 26 -4.30 -12.56 22.30
N LEU A 27 -5.36 -12.03 21.68
CA LEU A 27 -6.76 -12.23 22.07
C LEU A 27 -7.21 -13.69 21.92
N ASN A 28 -6.62 -14.44 20.99
CA ASN A 28 -6.97 -15.83 20.77
C ASN A 28 -6.32 -16.74 21.83
N PRO A 29 -7.08 -17.36 22.75
CA PRO A 29 -6.52 -18.19 23.82
C PRO A 29 -5.83 -19.47 23.29
N GLN A 30 -6.14 -19.89 22.05
CA GLN A 30 -5.51 -21.05 21.41
C GLN A 30 -4.20 -20.69 20.69
N SER A 31 -3.79 -19.42 20.72
CA SER A 31 -2.63 -18.96 19.97
C SER A 31 -1.30 -19.39 20.59
N MET A 32 -1.26 -19.94 21.82
CA MET A 32 -0.03 -20.46 22.47
C MET A 32 1.19 -19.56 22.22
N TRP A 33 0.95 -18.24 22.20
CA TRP A 33 1.86 -17.30 21.56
C TRP A 33 3.17 -17.16 22.34
N GLN A 34 3.11 -17.41 23.65
CA GLN A 34 4.26 -17.41 24.55
C GLN A 34 5.31 -18.46 24.16
N GLU A 35 4.85 -19.64 23.73
CA GLU A 35 5.72 -20.74 23.29
C GLU A 35 6.08 -20.60 21.81
N ARG A 36 5.10 -20.28 20.96
CA ARG A 36 5.29 -20.21 19.51
C ARG A 36 6.23 -19.10 19.05
N TYR A 37 6.27 -17.98 19.79
CA TYR A 37 7.05 -16.81 19.40
C TYR A 37 8.29 -16.58 20.28
N VAL A 38 8.74 -17.57 21.06
CA VAL A 38 9.81 -17.38 22.07
C VAL A 38 11.09 -16.74 21.52
N ASP A 39 11.52 -17.13 20.32
CA ASP A 39 12.75 -16.62 19.67
C ASP A 39 12.48 -15.48 18.68
N TRP A 40 11.24 -14.99 18.61
CA TRP A 40 10.82 -13.99 17.63
C TRP A 40 10.73 -12.60 18.26
N PRO A 41 11.14 -11.53 17.55
CA PRO A 41 10.98 -10.16 18.03
C PRO A 41 9.53 -9.78 18.37
N ALA A 42 8.56 -10.44 17.72
CA ALA A 42 7.12 -10.28 17.98
C ALA A 42 6.73 -10.56 19.44
N LEU A 43 7.48 -11.41 20.16
CA LEU A 43 7.23 -11.68 21.58
C LEU A 43 7.23 -10.42 22.43
N LYS A 44 8.08 -9.44 22.10
CA LYS A 44 8.13 -8.15 22.81
C LYS A 44 6.80 -7.39 22.68
N LYS A 45 6.22 -7.38 21.48
CA LYS A 45 4.93 -6.74 21.21
C LYS A 45 3.79 -7.47 21.92
N LEU A 46 3.81 -8.80 21.93
CA LEU A 46 2.81 -9.62 22.61
C LEU A 46 2.87 -9.44 24.14
N LYS A 47 4.06 -9.37 24.74
CA LYS A 47 4.23 -9.06 26.17
C LYS A 47 3.78 -7.63 26.50
N TYR A 48 4.05 -6.68 25.62
CA TYR A 48 3.51 -5.32 25.76
C TYR A 48 1.98 -5.31 25.73
N MET A 49 1.37 -6.04 24.78
CA MET A 49 -0.08 -6.17 24.68
C MET A 49 -0.69 -6.78 25.93
N GLU A 50 -0.10 -7.87 26.46
CA GLU A 50 -0.52 -8.49 27.72
C GLU A 50 -0.50 -7.49 28.89
N SER A 51 0.59 -6.72 29.04
CA SER A 51 0.71 -5.71 30.10
C SER A 51 -0.31 -4.59 29.94
N LEU A 52 -0.52 -4.11 28.71
CA LEU A 52 -1.47 -3.05 28.41
C LEU A 52 -2.90 -3.49 28.72
N MET A 53 -3.31 -4.65 28.22
CA MET A 53 -4.66 -5.17 28.42
C MET A 53 -4.94 -5.52 29.88
N THR A 54 -3.94 -6.03 30.61
CA THR A 54 -4.03 -6.24 32.07
C THR A 54 -4.26 -4.92 32.81
N SER A 55 -3.55 -3.85 32.45
CA SER A 55 -3.73 -2.53 33.07
C SER A 55 -5.12 -1.92 32.83
N LEU A 56 -5.75 -2.30 31.72
CA LEU A 56 -7.09 -1.82 31.33
C LEU A 56 -8.23 -2.71 31.84
N ALA A 57 -7.93 -3.90 32.37
CA ALA A 57 -8.95 -4.89 32.75
C ALA A 57 -9.95 -4.39 33.80
N GLU A 58 -9.49 -3.55 34.73
CA GLU A 58 -10.34 -2.97 35.80
C GLU A 58 -10.92 -1.60 35.42
N ALA A 59 -10.47 -1.00 34.31
CA ALA A 59 -10.94 0.29 33.86
C ALA A 59 -12.34 0.19 33.24
N ARG A 60 -13.26 1.08 33.64
CA ARG A 60 -14.58 1.14 33.01
C ARG A 60 -14.46 1.70 31.58
N PRO A 61 -15.11 1.07 30.57
CA PRO A 61 -15.05 1.57 29.20
C PRO A 61 -15.77 2.93 29.10
N LEU A 62 -15.10 3.91 28.49
CA LEU A 62 -15.65 5.25 28.26
C LEU A 62 -16.83 5.22 27.26
N VAL A 63 -16.81 4.27 26.34
CA VAL A 63 -17.84 4.09 25.32
C VAL A 63 -18.60 2.80 25.60
N THR A 64 -19.89 2.91 25.91
CA THR A 64 -20.77 1.77 26.24
C THR A 64 -21.73 1.41 25.11
N THR A 65 -21.61 2.07 23.94
CA THR A 65 -22.46 1.78 22.79
C THR A 65 -22.27 0.35 22.31
N LYS A 66 -23.38 -0.31 21.97
CA LYS A 66 -23.39 -1.64 21.34
C LYS A 66 -23.54 -1.56 19.82
N GLN A 67 -23.41 -0.36 19.24
CA GLN A 67 -23.51 -0.16 17.81
C GLN A 67 -22.40 -0.93 17.09
N ARG A 68 -22.80 -1.82 16.18
CA ARG A 68 -21.86 -2.50 15.28
C ARG A 68 -21.55 -1.58 14.12
N VAL A 69 -20.39 -0.93 14.16
CA VAL A 69 -19.82 -0.23 13.00
C VAL A 69 -19.62 -1.26 11.88
N ASP A 70 -20.05 -0.92 10.66
CA ASP A 70 -19.89 -1.74 9.45
C ASP A 70 -20.33 -3.22 9.57
N SER A 71 -21.50 -3.44 10.18
CA SER A 71 -22.11 -4.76 10.34
C SER A 71 -22.19 -5.56 9.02
N LEU A 72 -21.48 -6.69 8.94
CA LEU A 72 -21.41 -7.55 7.74
C LEU A 72 -22.79 -7.97 7.17
N PRO A 73 -23.82 -8.32 7.98
CA PRO A 73 -25.15 -8.61 7.44
C PRO A 73 -25.82 -7.45 6.70
N ARG A 74 -25.36 -6.21 6.92
CA ARG A 74 -25.86 -5.00 6.25
C ARG A 74 -25.02 -4.62 5.04
N LEU A 75 -23.88 -5.26 4.83
CA LEU A 75 -22.99 -4.99 3.70
C LEU A 75 -23.55 -5.67 2.44
N ARG A 76 -24.40 -4.96 1.70
CA ARG A 76 -24.95 -5.41 0.41
C ARG A 76 -24.05 -5.09 -0.78
N ARG A 77 -22.95 -4.39 -0.53
CA ARG A 77 -22.05 -3.88 -1.56
C ARG A 77 -21.14 -4.99 -2.05
N THR A 78 -21.13 -5.21 -3.35
CA THR A 78 -20.20 -6.13 -4.00
C THR A 78 -18.77 -5.62 -3.90
N LEU A 79 -17.78 -6.51 -4.05
CA LEU A 79 -16.38 -6.10 -4.15
C LEU A 79 -16.15 -5.13 -5.32
N ARG A 80 -16.83 -5.34 -6.45
CA ARG A 80 -16.77 -4.42 -7.60
C ARG A 80 -17.22 -3.02 -7.22
N GLU A 81 -18.41 -2.89 -6.64
CA GLU A 81 -18.91 -1.59 -6.17
C GLU A 81 -18.02 -1.01 -5.07
N HIS A 82 -17.42 -1.86 -4.22
CA HIS A 82 -16.42 -1.47 -3.23
C HIS A 82 -15.26 -0.72 -3.90
N TYR A 83 -14.63 -1.38 -4.85
CA TYR A 83 -13.50 -0.82 -5.57
C TYR A 83 -13.90 0.34 -6.49
N GLU A 84 -15.08 0.34 -7.10
CA GLU A 84 -15.54 1.44 -7.96
C GLU A 84 -15.80 2.73 -7.17
N GLN A 85 -16.47 2.67 -6.01
CA GLN A 85 -16.65 3.88 -5.20
C GLN A 85 -15.35 4.30 -4.52
N LYS A 86 -14.47 3.37 -4.12
CA LYS A 86 -13.12 3.71 -3.63
C LYS A 86 -12.34 4.40 -4.76
N HIS A 87 -12.43 3.87 -5.98
CA HIS A 87 -11.87 4.46 -7.17
C HIS A 87 -12.47 5.82 -7.48
N LYS A 88 -13.77 6.07 -7.26
CA LYS A 88 -14.39 7.41 -7.44
C LYS A 88 -14.05 8.38 -6.29
N HIS A 89 -13.99 7.88 -5.06
CA HIS A 89 -13.76 8.69 -3.86
C HIS A 89 -12.33 9.19 -3.79
N TYR A 90 -11.37 8.38 -4.22
CA TYR A 90 -9.96 8.75 -4.29
C TYR A 90 -9.54 9.11 -5.72
N GLY A 91 -10.28 8.71 -6.76
CA GLY A 91 -9.86 8.89 -8.15
C GLY A 91 -10.21 10.24 -8.68
N THR A 92 -9.22 11.11 -8.75
CA THR A 92 -9.25 12.23 -9.66
C THR A 92 -9.12 11.73 -11.12
N PRO A 93 -9.83 12.36 -12.07
CA PRO A 93 -9.60 12.13 -13.49
C PRO A 93 -8.17 12.59 -13.82
N HIS A 94 -7.36 11.65 -14.32
CA HIS A 94 -5.96 11.79 -14.75
C HIS A 94 -5.57 13.23 -15.10
N PRO A 95 -5.03 14.00 -14.15
CA PRO A 95 -4.48 15.26 -14.56
C PRO A 95 -3.13 14.96 -15.21
N THR A 96 -2.95 15.44 -16.44
CA THR A 96 -1.79 15.26 -17.33
C THR A 96 -0.45 15.76 -16.76
N PHE A 97 -0.38 16.08 -15.47
CA PHE A 97 0.77 16.72 -14.83
C PHE A 97 2.03 15.84 -14.86
N TYR A 98 1.90 14.51 -14.85
CA TYR A 98 3.07 13.61 -14.82
C TYR A 98 3.70 13.42 -16.19
N ASP A 99 3.02 13.77 -17.29
CA ASP A 99 3.54 13.52 -18.65
C ASP A 99 4.88 14.23 -18.87
N ARG A 100 5.03 15.44 -18.32
CA ARG A 100 6.29 16.18 -18.39
C ARG A 100 7.41 15.47 -17.65
N ASP A 101 7.14 14.96 -16.45
CA ASP A 101 8.14 14.26 -15.65
C ASP A 101 8.48 12.89 -16.23
N LEU A 102 7.47 12.16 -16.74
CA LEU A 102 7.67 10.91 -17.46
C LEU A 102 8.55 11.11 -18.69
N ARG A 103 8.39 12.21 -19.42
CA ARG A 103 9.24 12.55 -20.57
C ARG A 103 10.69 12.92 -20.23
N ARG A 104 11.01 13.14 -18.94
CA ARG A 104 12.40 13.33 -18.48
C ARG A 104 13.10 11.99 -18.22
N ILE A 105 12.33 10.94 -17.98
CA ILE A 105 12.82 9.60 -17.61
C ILE A 105 12.74 8.65 -18.82
N PHE A 106 11.66 8.79 -19.59
CA PHE A 106 11.33 7.99 -20.74
C PHE A 106 11.13 8.88 -21.97
N SER A 107 11.21 8.31 -23.17
CA SER A 107 11.07 9.04 -24.42
C SER A 107 10.41 8.18 -25.50
N ASP A 108 9.63 8.81 -26.39
CA ASP A 108 9.08 8.25 -27.62
C ASP A 108 9.95 8.56 -28.86
N ALA A 109 11.10 9.23 -28.67
CA ALA A 109 11.95 9.65 -29.76
C ALA A 109 12.53 8.43 -30.53
N PRO A 110 12.68 8.53 -31.87
CA PRO A 110 13.08 7.40 -32.71
C PRO A 110 14.39 6.73 -32.29
N GLU A 111 15.35 7.48 -31.74
CA GLU A 111 16.64 6.98 -31.28
C GLU A 111 16.54 5.97 -30.12
N PHE A 112 15.43 5.95 -29.37
CA PHE A 112 15.23 5.05 -28.23
C PHE A 112 14.32 3.85 -28.57
N ARG A 113 13.89 3.67 -29.82
CA ARG A 113 12.96 2.58 -30.21
C ARG A 113 13.46 1.18 -29.89
N SER A 114 14.77 0.96 -29.91
CA SER A 114 15.41 -0.32 -29.56
C SER A 114 15.58 -0.53 -28.06
N ASN A 115 15.36 0.50 -27.23
CA ASN A 115 15.49 0.39 -25.79
C ASN A 115 14.31 -0.37 -25.17
N THR A 116 14.52 -0.84 -23.94
CA THR A 116 13.48 -1.46 -23.12
C THR A 116 12.27 -0.52 -23.00
N SER A 117 11.07 -1.08 -23.11
CA SER A 117 9.86 -0.27 -22.93
C SER A 117 9.73 0.19 -21.49
N ALA A 118 9.22 1.40 -21.29
CA ALA A 118 8.97 1.94 -19.96
C ALA A 118 8.09 0.99 -19.13
N VAL A 119 7.08 0.37 -19.75
CA VAL A 119 6.19 -0.61 -19.11
C VAL A 119 6.95 -1.85 -18.62
N GLN A 120 7.86 -2.40 -19.42
CA GLN A 120 8.69 -3.55 -19.01
C GLN A 120 9.62 -3.17 -17.87
N PHE A 121 10.28 -2.02 -17.97
CA PHE A 121 11.16 -1.50 -16.94
C PHE A 121 10.43 -1.27 -15.61
N LEU A 122 9.29 -0.57 -15.64
CA LEU A 122 8.44 -0.30 -14.48
C LEU A 122 7.97 -1.60 -13.82
N SER A 123 7.55 -2.58 -14.61
CA SER A 123 7.12 -3.89 -14.09
C SER A 123 8.23 -4.61 -13.31
N ARG A 124 9.49 -4.50 -13.78
CA ARG A 124 10.65 -5.10 -13.11
C ARG A 124 10.99 -4.43 -11.78
N ILE A 125 10.92 -3.10 -11.71
CA ILE A 125 11.29 -2.33 -10.50
C ILE A 125 10.14 -2.16 -9.50
N ARG A 126 8.91 -2.49 -9.90
CA ARG A 126 7.67 -2.22 -9.15
C ARG A 126 7.76 -2.56 -7.66
N ARG A 127 8.17 -3.79 -7.33
CA ARG A 127 8.18 -4.27 -5.94
C ARG A 127 9.13 -3.45 -5.07
N ASP A 128 10.31 -3.13 -5.59
CA ASP A 128 11.32 -2.39 -4.85
C ASP A 128 10.88 -0.95 -4.64
N VAL A 129 10.47 -0.28 -5.71
CA VAL A 129 10.07 1.13 -5.67
C VAL A 129 8.86 1.31 -4.77
N ARG A 130 7.85 0.44 -4.86
CA ARG A 130 6.68 0.51 -3.99
C ARG A 130 7.03 0.35 -2.52
N ARG A 131 7.89 -0.61 -2.19
CA ARG A 131 8.34 -0.84 -0.80
C ARG A 131 9.12 0.37 -0.27
N GLU A 132 9.98 0.94 -1.10
CA GLU A 132 10.78 2.11 -0.74
C GLU A 132 9.88 3.32 -0.48
N VAL A 133 8.98 3.66 -1.42
CA VAL A 133 8.05 4.78 -1.22
C VAL A 133 7.15 4.57 -0.01
N ALA A 134 6.60 3.36 0.17
CA ALA A 134 5.75 3.06 1.34
C ALA A 134 6.50 3.26 2.67
N ALA A 135 7.77 2.84 2.74
CA ALA A 135 8.57 3.01 3.94
C ALA A 135 8.85 4.49 4.27
N TRP A 136 9.03 5.33 3.25
CA TRP A 136 9.34 6.75 3.43
C TRP A 136 8.11 7.63 3.65
N THR A 137 6.97 7.30 3.04
CA THR A 137 5.76 8.12 3.16
C THR A 137 4.82 7.66 4.28
N GLY A 138 4.92 6.40 4.72
CA GLY A 138 3.97 5.82 5.69
C GLY A 138 2.57 5.58 5.11
N GLU A 139 2.42 5.70 3.79
CA GLU A 139 1.13 5.72 3.10
C GLU A 139 0.58 4.33 2.78
N TYR A 140 -0.74 4.25 2.61
CA TYR A 140 -1.41 3.02 2.20
C TYR A 140 -0.83 2.49 0.88
N GLN A 141 -0.36 1.23 0.92
CA GLN A 141 0.18 0.54 -0.25
C GLN A 141 -0.74 0.56 -1.47
N TYR A 142 -2.06 0.57 -1.24
CA TYR A 142 -3.08 0.68 -2.27
C TYR A 142 -3.00 2.02 -3.04
N THR A 143 -2.75 3.13 -2.33
CA THR A 143 -2.62 4.45 -2.93
C THR A 143 -1.37 4.50 -3.81
N ILE A 144 -0.25 4.00 -3.30
CA ILE A 144 1.01 3.92 -4.05
C ILE A 144 0.84 3.01 -5.29
N ASP A 145 0.20 1.85 -5.13
CA ASP A 145 -0.12 0.95 -6.26
C ASP A 145 -0.91 1.67 -7.34
N ARG A 146 -1.91 2.45 -6.94
CA ARG A 146 -2.77 3.17 -7.88
C ARG A 146 -1.99 4.21 -8.67
N VAL A 147 -1.23 5.07 -7.99
CA VAL A 147 -0.39 6.07 -8.65
C VAL A 147 0.63 5.40 -9.58
N PHE A 148 1.18 4.25 -9.17
CA PHE A 148 2.10 3.47 -10.00
C PHE A 148 1.41 2.90 -11.25
N GLU A 149 0.19 2.35 -11.13
CA GLU A 149 -0.58 1.88 -12.29
C GLU A 149 -0.93 3.00 -13.25
N ASP A 150 -1.28 4.18 -12.74
CA ASP A 150 -1.55 5.36 -13.57
C ASP A 150 -0.29 5.74 -14.38
N ILE A 151 0.89 5.75 -13.75
CA ILE A 151 2.18 5.96 -14.42
C ILE A 151 2.40 4.90 -15.52
N VAL A 152 2.18 3.62 -15.21
CA VAL A 152 2.33 2.52 -16.19
C VAL A 152 1.37 2.69 -17.37
N SER A 153 0.11 3.08 -17.11
CA SER A 153 -0.89 3.33 -18.15
C SER A 153 -0.45 4.46 -19.08
N ARG A 154 -0.01 5.60 -18.51
CA ARG A 154 0.48 6.75 -19.30
C ARG A 154 1.70 6.39 -20.16
N CYS A 155 2.65 5.65 -19.62
CA CYS A 155 3.79 5.16 -20.38
C CYS A 155 3.37 4.23 -21.53
N ARG A 156 2.36 3.39 -21.33
CA ARG A 156 1.80 2.50 -22.35
C ARG A 156 1.11 3.29 -23.46
N GLU A 157 0.28 4.27 -23.08
CA GLU A 157 -0.47 5.12 -24.03
C GLU A 157 0.45 5.94 -24.94
N GLN A 158 1.62 6.35 -24.44
CA GLN A 158 2.60 7.14 -25.18
C GLN A 158 3.74 6.31 -25.81
N ASP A 159 3.68 4.97 -25.73
CA ASP A 159 4.73 4.03 -26.19
C ASP A 159 6.16 4.43 -25.75
N LEU A 160 6.29 4.86 -24.49
CA LEU A 160 7.56 5.40 -23.99
C LEU A 160 8.62 4.31 -23.79
N ARG A 161 9.88 4.69 -24.04
CA ARG A 161 11.08 3.87 -23.91
C ARG A 161 12.03 4.44 -22.87
N VAL A 162 12.83 3.60 -22.22
CA VAL A 162 13.85 4.07 -21.26
C VAL A 162 14.87 4.95 -21.98
N ALA A 163 14.99 6.21 -21.55
CA ALA A 163 15.83 7.22 -22.21
C ALA A 163 17.13 7.52 -21.44
N VAL A 164 17.25 7.04 -20.20
CA VAL A 164 18.41 7.23 -19.31
C VAL A 164 18.91 5.88 -18.79
N ALA A 165 20.08 5.85 -18.16
CA ALA A 165 20.60 4.62 -17.53
C ALA A 165 19.61 4.04 -16.52
N GLU A 166 19.49 2.72 -16.44
CA GLU A 166 18.45 2.05 -15.64
C GLU A 166 18.46 2.43 -14.15
N ASP A 167 19.65 2.59 -13.54
CA ASP A 167 19.77 3.00 -12.14
C ASP A 167 19.25 4.42 -11.92
N LYS A 168 19.53 5.31 -12.87
CA LYS A 168 19.01 6.69 -12.85
C LYS A 168 17.50 6.71 -13.07
N ALA A 169 17.00 5.91 -14.01
CA ALA A 169 15.57 5.77 -14.25
C ALA A 169 14.83 5.23 -13.01
N LYS A 170 15.41 4.25 -12.30
CA LYS A 170 14.80 3.70 -11.07
C LYS A 170 14.70 4.78 -10.00
N LEU A 171 15.77 5.51 -9.76
CA LEU A 171 15.78 6.63 -8.81
C LEU A 171 14.74 7.70 -9.17
N ASP A 172 14.70 8.12 -10.44
CA ASP A 172 13.78 9.16 -10.89
C ASP A 172 12.31 8.70 -10.82
N VAL A 173 12.03 7.43 -11.08
CA VAL A 173 10.70 6.83 -10.85
C VAL A 173 10.35 6.81 -9.37
N THR A 174 11.28 6.44 -8.47
CA THR A 174 11.03 6.49 -7.02
C THR A 174 10.68 7.90 -6.55
N ILE A 175 11.44 8.91 -7.01
CA ILE A 175 11.18 10.32 -6.69
C ILE A 175 9.82 10.75 -7.22
N LEU A 176 9.54 10.46 -8.51
CA LEU A 176 8.26 10.78 -9.13
C LEU A 176 7.10 10.16 -8.35
N LEU A 177 7.16 8.85 -8.09
CA LEU A 177 6.11 8.13 -7.36
C LEU A 177 5.90 8.71 -5.96
N THR A 178 6.98 9.08 -5.26
CA THR A 178 6.90 9.71 -3.93
C THR A 178 6.18 11.05 -4.00
N VAL A 179 6.62 11.95 -4.87
CA VAL A 179 6.02 13.29 -5.03
C VAL A 179 4.55 13.16 -5.42
N GLN A 180 4.22 12.26 -6.34
CA GLN A 180 2.84 12.11 -6.79
C GLN A 180 1.94 11.43 -5.77
N THR A 181 2.46 10.48 -5.01
CA THR A 181 1.71 9.91 -3.87
C THR A 181 1.37 11.03 -2.87
N MET A 182 2.33 11.89 -2.55
CA MET A 182 2.10 13.02 -1.64
C MET A 182 1.12 14.04 -2.21
N ASN A 183 1.28 14.44 -3.48
CA ASN A 183 0.35 15.39 -4.12
C ASN A 183 -1.08 14.85 -4.19
N TYR A 184 -1.22 13.56 -4.50
CA TYR A 184 -2.51 12.88 -4.53
C TYR A 184 -3.25 12.94 -3.19
N LEU A 185 -2.51 12.94 -2.08
CA LEU A 185 -3.05 13.06 -0.73
C LEU A 185 -3.38 14.51 -0.37
N HIS A 186 -2.48 15.45 -0.70
CA HIS A 186 -2.65 16.88 -0.41
C HIS A 186 -3.73 17.54 -1.29
N GLY A 187 -4.09 16.94 -2.43
CA GLY A 187 -5.12 17.41 -3.36
C GLY A 187 -6.57 17.35 -2.87
N GLY A 188 -6.83 16.98 -1.61
CA GLY A 188 -8.15 17.11 -0.98
C GLY A 188 -8.85 15.82 -0.56
N HIS A 189 -8.18 14.67 -0.56
CA HIS A 189 -8.74 13.41 -0.04
C HIS A 189 -8.43 13.19 1.45
N HIS A 190 -8.62 14.23 2.28
CA HIS A 190 -8.70 14.03 3.72
C HIS A 190 -10.08 13.44 4.06
N ARG A 191 -10.08 12.12 4.33
CA ARG A 191 -10.86 11.46 5.39
C ARG A 191 -10.55 9.96 5.38
N VAL A 192 -9.41 9.61 5.96
CA VAL A 192 -9.37 8.33 6.69
C VAL A 192 -10.09 8.64 8.00
N ALA A 193 -11.36 8.25 8.06
CA ALA A 193 -12.03 8.12 9.34
C ALA A 193 -11.28 7.03 10.11
N LEU A 194 -10.74 7.42 11.26
CA LEU A 194 -10.41 6.52 12.36
C LEU A 194 -11.65 5.70 12.75
#